data_AF-A0A329INY2-F1
#
_entry.id   AF-A0A329INY2-F1
#
_cell.length_a   1.000
_cell.length_b   1.000
_cell.length_c   1.000
_cell.angle_alpha   90.00
_cell.angle_beta   90.00
_cell.angle_gamma   90.00
#
_symmetry.space_group_name_H-M   'P 1'
#
loop_
_entity.id
_entity.type
_entity.pdbx_description
1 polymer ?
#
loop_
_entity_poly.entity_id
_entity_poly.type
_entity_poly.pdbx_seq_one_letter_code
_entity_poly.pdbx_strand_id
1 'polypeptide(L)'
;MSALMTVPFHGVNLSLVEPDGHPYVPMKAIVNGIGLDWVTQQNKLKSNEARWGYRLIPIPSQGGEQDAGCLPLRKLPGAIKDGVIA
;
A
#
# COMPACT_ATOMS: atom_id res chain seq x y z
N MET A 1 -10.85 -6.20 13.93
CA MET A 1 -9.45 -5.98 14.33
C MET A 1 -8.62 -5.98 13.06
N SER A 2 -8.16 -4.82 12.60
CA SER A 2 -7.30 -4.75 11.41
C SER A 2 -5.90 -5.17 11.80
N ALA A 3 -5.40 -6.29 11.26
CA ALA A 3 -4.02 -6.70 11.50
C ALA A 3 -3.09 -5.78 10.70
N LEU A 4 -2.05 -5.26 11.39
CA LEU A 4 -0.97 -4.51 10.76
C LEU A 4 0.24 -5.43 10.68
N MET A 5 0.70 -5.70 9.47
CA MET A 5 1.89 -6.51 9.23
C MET A 5 2.96 -5.63 8.62
N THR A 6 4.15 -5.60 9.19
CA THR A 6 5.27 -4.84 8.61
C THR A 6 6.15 -5.77 7.80
N VAL A 7 6.35 -5.45 6.52
CA VAL A 7 7.19 -6.21 5.60
C VAL A 7 8.30 -5.33 5.03
N PRO A 8 9.56 -5.81 4.96
CA PRO A 8 10.65 -5.05 4.37
C PRO A 8 10.56 -5.03 2.83
N PHE A 9 10.65 -3.83 2.23
CA PHE A 9 10.64 -3.55 0.78
C PHE A 9 11.79 -2.62 0.40
N HIS A 10 12.74 -3.07 -0.41
CA HIS A 10 13.85 -2.22 -0.87
C HIS A 10 14.49 -1.34 0.23
N GLY A 11 14.67 -1.88 1.44
CA GLY A 11 15.22 -1.13 2.59
C GLY A 11 14.24 -0.20 3.32
N VAL A 12 12.95 -0.25 2.98
CA VAL A 12 11.84 0.49 3.62
C VAL A 12 10.85 -0.50 4.22
N ASN A 13 10.39 -0.26 5.44
CA ASN A 13 9.35 -1.06 6.08
C ASN A 13 7.96 -0.62 5.56
N LEU A 14 7.25 -1.50 4.85
CA LEU A 14 5.86 -1.27 4.45
C LEU A 14 4.91 -1.83 5.50
N SER A 15 3.91 -1.04 5.88
CA SER A 15 2.82 -1.49 6.74
C SER A 15 1.68 -2.04 5.89
N LEU A 16 1.56 -3.35 5.78
CA LEU A 16 0.35 -4.00 5.26
C LEU A 16 -0.80 -3.84 6.24
N VAL A 17 -1.99 -3.65 5.69
CA VAL A 17 -3.25 -3.66 6.43
C VAL A 17 -4.12 -4.76 5.89
N GLU A 18 -4.67 -5.57 6.77
CA GLU A 18 -5.58 -6.65 6.39
C GLU A 18 -7.01 -6.38 6.90
N PRO A 19 -7.78 -5.52 6.21
CA PRO A 19 -9.22 -5.48 6.40
C PRO A 19 -9.86 -6.73 5.77
N ASP A 20 -10.69 -7.43 6.55
CA ASP A 20 -11.55 -8.51 6.04
C ASP A 20 -10.79 -9.70 5.40
N GLY A 21 -9.60 -10.03 5.93
CA GLY A 21 -8.78 -11.14 5.44
C GLY A 21 -8.09 -10.89 4.10
N HIS A 22 -8.12 -9.65 3.59
CA HIS A 22 -7.48 -9.28 2.34
C HIS A 22 -6.31 -8.32 2.59
N PRO A 23 -5.06 -8.69 2.22
CA PRO A 23 -3.92 -7.83 2.43
C PRO A 23 -3.91 -6.66 1.45
N TYR A 24 -3.85 -5.45 1.99
CA TYR A 24 -3.71 -4.19 1.28
C TYR A 24 -2.38 -3.51 1.63
N VAL A 25 -1.76 -2.90 0.62
CA VAL A 25 -0.47 -2.24 0.75
C VAL A 25 -0.64 -0.73 0.51
N PRO A 26 -0.18 0.13 1.43
CA PRO A 26 -0.16 1.57 1.23
C PRO A 26 0.86 1.92 0.16
N MET A 27 0.38 2.39 -0.99
CA MET A 27 1.25 2.69 -2.15
C MET A 27 2.16 3.87 -1.92
N LYS A 28 1.85 4.77 -0.98
CA LYS A 28 2.67 5.95 -0.69
C LYS A 28 4.12 5.59 -0.34
N ALA A 29 4.31 4.56 0.48
CA ALA A 29 5.64 4.11 0.89
C ALA A 29 6.42 3.47 -0.28
N ILE A 30 5.74 2.71 -1.15
CA ILE A 30 6.34 2.15 -2.38
C ILE A 30 6.78 3.26 -3.32
N VAL A 31 5.86 4.18 -3.66
CA VAL A 31 6.10 5.26 -4.61
C VAL A 31 7.23 6.17 -4.15
N ASN A 32 7.27 6.51 -2.85
CA ASN A 32 8.37 7.26 -2.27
C ASN A 32 9.68 6.46 -2.25
N GLY A 33 9.64 5.15 -1.96
CA GLY A 33 10.81 4.28 -1.92
C GLY A 33 11.51 4.13 -3.27
N ILE A 34 10.76 4.18 -4.38
CA ILE A 34 11.29 4.17 -5.75
C ILE A 34 11.58 5.57 -6.31
N GLY A 35 11.46 6.62 -5.48
CA GLY A 35 11.77 8.00 -5.87
C GLY A 35 10.77 8.65 -6.83
N LEU A 36 9.52 8.18 -6.86
CA LEU A 36 8.44 8.75 -7.66
C LEU A 36 7.55 9.69 -6.85
N ASP A 37 6.88 10.63 -7.53
CA ASP A 37 5.94 11.54 -6.89
C ASP A 37 4.62 10.84 -6.54
N TRP A 38 4.29 10.83 -5.24
CA TRP A 38 3.07 10.21 -4.72
C TRP A 38 1.80 10.84 -5.27
N VAL A 39 1.72 12.17 -5.36
CA VAL A 39 0.48 12.87 -5.75
C VAL A 39 0.09 12.52 -7.18
N THR A 40 1.06 12.51 -8.08
CA THR A 40 0.89 12.12 -9.49
C THR A 40 0.45 10.66 -9.62
N GLN A 41 1.07 9.74 -8.89
CA GLN A 41 0.70 8.32 -8.93
C GLN A 41 -0.67 8.08 -8.31
N GLN A 42 -0.98 8.74 -7.19
CA GLN A 42 -2.28 8.66 -6.54
C GLN A 42 -3.39 9.10 -7.48
N ASN A 43 -3.20 10.20 -8.22
CA ASN A 43 -4.20 10.68 -9.18
C ASN A 43 -4.44 9.67 -10.32
N LYS A 44 -3.40 8.97 -10.80
CA LYS A 44 -3.54 7.90 -11.81
C LYS A 44 -4.31 6.70 -11.27
N LEU A 45 -4.04 6.31 -10.03
CA LEU A 45 -4.73 5.22 -9.34
C LEU A 45 -6.21 5.58 -9.08
N LYS A 46 -6.46 6.79 -8.60
CA LYS A 46 -7.81 7.37 -8.40
C LYS A 46 -8.59 7.51 -9.70
N SER A 47 -7.93 7.80 -10.81
CA SER A 47 -8.61 7.89 -12.11
C SER A 47 -9.16 6.54 -12.60
N ASN A 48 -8.69 5.41 -12.07
CA ASN A 48 -9.06 4.07 -12.51
C ASN A 48 -9.21 3.09 -11.33
N GLU A 49 -9.97 3.49 -10.30
CA GLU A 49 -10.09 2.78 -9.03
C GLU A 49 -10.55 1.33 -9.23
N ALA A 50 -11.56 1.10 -10.08
CA ALA A 50 -12.10 -0.23 -10.36
C ALA A 50 -11.07 -1.17 -10.99
N ARG A 51 -10.15 -0.65 -11.80
CA ARG A 51 -9.10 -1.44 -12.46
C ARG A 51 -8.01 -1.84 -11.46
N TRP A 52 -7.56 -0.88 -10.65
CA TRP A 52 -6.44 -1.06 -9.71
C TRP A 52 -6.86 -1.59 -8.34
N GLY A 53 -8.14 -1.50 -8.00
CA GLY A 53 -8.65 -1.79 -6.65
C GLY A 53 -8.19 -0.76 -5.62
N TYR A 54 -7.91 0.48 -6.04
CA TYR A 54 -7.47 1.54 -5.14
C TYR A 54 -8.56 1.85 -4.12
N ARG A 55 -8.20 1.86 -2.84
CA ARG A 55 -9.11 2.23 -1.74
C ARG A 55 -8.36 3.08 -0.72
N LEU A 56 -9.03 4.08 -0.16
CA LEU A 56 -8.56 4.74 1.06
C LEU A 56 -8.91 3.84 2.24
N ILE A 57 -7.90 3.45 3.01
CA ILE A 57 -8.06 2.67 4.23
C ILE A 57 -7.50 3.51 5.39
N PRO A 58 -8.25 3.71 6.49
CA PRO A 58 -7.73 4.37 7.66
C PRO A 58 -6.67 3.46 8.31
N ILE A 59 -5.45 3.96 8.41
CA ILE A 59 -4.33 3.27 9.04
C ILE A 59 -3.96 4.05 10.30
N PRO A 60 -3.81 3.40 11.46
CA PRO A 60 -3.27 4.06 12.64
C PRO A 60 -1.80 4.45 12.36
N SER A 61 -1.52 5.74 12.41
CA SER A 61 -0.18 6.32 12.31
C SER A 61 0.24 6.91 13.65
N GLN A 62 1.51 7.31 13.78
CA GLN A 62 1.99 7.99 15.01
C GLN A 62 1.21 9.27 15.35
N GLY A 63 0.56 9.91 14.37
CA GLY A 63 -0.26 11.11 14.57
C GLY A 63 -1.77 10.86 14.66
N GLY A 64 -2.21 9.60 14.72
CA GLY A 64 -3.63 9.22 14.68
C GLY A 64 -4.01 8.46 13.40
N GLU A 65 -5.30 8.20 13.21
CA GLU A 65 -5.80 7.53 12.01
C GLU A 65 -5.57 8.41 10.78
N GLN A 66 -4.84 7.88 9.80
CA GLN A 66 -4.56 8.53 8.54
C GLN A 66 -5.09 7.69 7.39
N ASP A 67 -5.87 8.32 6.51
CA ASP A 67 -6.31 7.68 5.27
C ASP A 67 -5.13 7.45 4.34
N ALA A 68 -4.78 6.19 4.15
CA ALA A 68 -3.75 5.79 3.21
C ALA A 68 -4.37 5.23 1.94
N GLY A 69 -3.87 5.70 0.79
CA GLY A 69 -4.19 5.12 -0.51
C GLY A 69 -3.56 3.74 -0.64
N CYS A 70 -4.39 2.71 -0.55
CA CYS A 70 -3.96 1.32 -0.52
C CYS A 70 -4.39 0.57 -1.78
N LEU A 71 -3.56 -0.36 -2.21
CA LEU A 71 -3.86 -1.32 -3.27
C LEU A 71 -3.87 -2.74 -2.70
N PRO A 72 -4.76 -3.62 -3.20
CA PRO A 72 -4.74 -5.01 -2.81
C PRO A 72 -3.45 -5.65 -3.32
N LEU A 73 -2.73 -6.37 -2.44
CA LEU A 73 -1.40 -6.94 -2.75
C LEU A 73 -1.42 -7.78 -4.04
N ARG A 74 -2.49 -8.54 -4.27
CA ARG A 74 -2.71 -9.35 -5.49
C ARG A 74 -2.67 -8.56 -6.81
N LYS A 75 -2.83 -7.24 -6.78
CA LYS A 75 -2.84 -6.37 -7.97
C LYS A 75 -1.50 -5.69 -8.21
N LEU A 76 -0.53 -5.82 -7.29
CA LEU A 76 0.79 -5.22 -7.42
C LEU A 76 1.67 -6.13 -8.30
N PRO A 77 2.00 -5.75 -9.55
CA PRO A 77 2.78 -6.59 -10.44
C PRO A 77 4.25 -6.59 -9.98
N GLY A 78 4.82 -7.76 -9.69
CA GLY A 78 6.26 -7.96 -9.49
C GLY A 78 6.76 -7.98 -8.04
N ALA A 79 5.94 -7.62 -7.05
CA ALA A 79 6.43 -7.53 -5.67
C ALA A 79 6.53 -8.87 -4.92
N ILE A 80 5.91 -9.96 -5.37
CA ILE A 80 5.90 -11.21 -4.60
C ILE A 80 6.90 -12.24 -5.14
N LYS A 81 8.07 -12.32 -4.51
CA LYS A 81 8.91 -13.54 -4.48
C LYS A 81 9.20 -13.86 -3.01
N ASP A 82 8.65 -14.97 -2.51
CA ASP A 82 9.05 -15.56 -1.21
C ASP A 82 8.87 -14.69 0.05
N GLY A 83 7.78 -13.93 0.17
CA GLY A 83 7.51 -13.15 1.38
C GLY A 83 8.47 -11.96 1.59
N VAL A 84 9.32 -11.69 0.62
CA VAL A 84 10.13 -10.48 0.51
C VAL A 84 9.63 -9.72 -0.70
N ILE A 85 9.24 -8.48 -0.47
CA ILE A 85 8.89 -7.57 -1.55
C ILE A 85 10.20 -7.01 -2.10
N ALA A 86 10.54 -7.47 -3.30
CA ALA A 86 11.83 -7.28 -3.95
C ALA A 86 11.87 -6.05 -4.84
#